data_AF-A0A6I3X0X1-F1
#
_entry.id   AF-A0A6I3X0X1-F1
#
_cell.length_a   1.000
_cell.length_b   1.000
_cell.length_c   1.000
_cell.angle_alpha   90.00
_cell.angle_beta   90.00
_cell.angle_gamma   90.00
#
_symmetry.space_group_name_H-M   'P 1'
#
loop_
_entity.id
_entity.type
_entity.pdbx_description
1 polymer ?
#
loop_
_entity_poly.entity_id
_entity_poly.type
_entity_poly.pdbx_seq_one_letter_code
_entity_poly.pdbx_strand_id
1 'polypeptide(L)' 'MTGDQISVAAELYDQGLSSAAIGQRLGFDNHTILKALRNCGVAIRRAASPRQKDHTGGVT' A
#
# COMPACT_ATOMS: atom_id res chain seq x y z
N MET A 1 -12.67 -5.24 4.21
CA MET A 1 -11.86 -5.75 5.35
C MET A 1 -12.64 -5.55 6.62
N THR A 2 -12.63 -6.54 7.50
CA THR A 2 -13.17 -6.45 8.88
C THR A 2 -12.15 -5.79 9.80
N GLY A 3 -12.57 -5.29 10.97
CA GLY A 3 -11.67 -4.64 11.93
C GLY A 3 -10.48 -5.51 12.34
N ASP A 4 -10.72 -6.80 12.59
CA ASP A 4 -9.68 -7.79 12.89
C ASP A 4 -8.61 -7.89 11.79
N GLN A 5 -9.03 -7.92 10.52
CA GLN A 5 -8.10 -7.97 9.39
C GLN A 5 -7.30 -6.66 9.20
N ILE A 6 -7.84 -5.53 9.64
CA ILE A 6 -7.12 -4.25 9.61
C ILE A 6 -6.02 -4.26 10.67
N SER A 7 -6.30 -4.76 11.88
CA SER A 7 -5.29 -4.92 12.93
C SER A 7 -4.17 -5.85 12.50
N VAL A 8 -4.49 -7.01 11.92
CA VAL A 8 -3.48 -7.95 11.39
C VAL A 8 -2.65 -7.31 10.28
N ALA A 9 -3.28 -6.56 9.36
CA ALA A 9 -2.56 -5.85 8.31
C ALA A 9 -1.62 -4.76 8.87
N ALA A 10 -2.03 -4.04 9.90
CA ALA A 10 -1.22 -3.00 10.55
C ALA A 10 0.00 -3.62 11.25
N GLU A 11 -0.18 -4.73 11.97
CA GLU A 11 0.89 -5.44 12.66
C GLU A 11 1.94 -5.95 11.66
N LEU A 12 1.51 -6.59 10.56
CA LEU A 12 2.41 -7.05 9.50
C LEU A 12 3.15 -5.89 8.82
N TYR A 13 2.48 -4.75 8.64
CA TYR A 13 3.11 -3.56 8.07
C TYR A 13 4.17 -2.96 9.00
N ASP A 14 3.92 -2.97 10.32
CA ASP A 14 4.87 -2.54 11.33
C ASP A 14 6.11 -3.46 11.37
N GLN A 15 5.91 -4.77 11.19
CA GLN A 15 7.00 -5.75 11.02
C GLN A 15 7.82 -5.54 9.74
N GLY A 16 7.45 -4.58 8.90
CA GLY A 16 8.17 -4.22 7.68
C GLY A 16 7.73 -4.97 6.43
N LEU A 17 6.62 -5.72 6.47
CA LEU A 17 6.05 -6.28 5.25
C LEU A 17 5.48 -5.16 4.37
N SER A 18 5.72 -5.27 3.07
CA SER A 18 5.08 -4.43 2.07
C SER A 18 3.58 -4.72 1.99
N SER A 19 2.77 -3.68 1.74
CA SER A 19 1.31 -3.80 1.60
C SER A 19 0.86 -4.76 0.48
N ALA A 20 1.71 -5.00 -0.53
CA ALA A 20 1.46 -6.04 -1.54
C ALA A 20 1.62 -7.47 -1.00
N ALA A 21 2.62 -7.71 -0.14
CA ALA A 21 2.83 -9.01 0.50
C ALA A 21 1.73 -9.31 1.53
N ILE A 22 1.32 -8.28 2.29
CA ILE A 22 0.18 -8.35 3.20
C ILE A 22 -1.10 -8.67 2.42
N GLY A 23 -1.30 -8.02 1.28
CA GLY A 23 -2.41 -8.26 0.38
C GLY A 23 -2.49 -9.72 -0.09
N GLN A 24 -1.39 -10.27 -0.59
CA GLN A 24 -1.34 -11.70 -0.99
C GLN A 24 -1.67 -12.64 0.17
N ARG A 25 -1.25 -12.31 1.39
CA ARG A 25 -1.47 -13.15 2.58
C ARG A 25 -2.91 -13.13 3.07
N LEU A 26 -3.58 -11.97 2.96
CA LEU A 26 -4.97 -11.78 3.38
C LEU A 26 -5.98 -11.95 2.24
N GLY A 27 -5.52 -12.16 1.00
CA GLY A 27 -6.39 -12.27 -0.18
C GLY A 27 -6.97 -10.93 -0.65
N PHE A 28 -6.26 -9.82 -0.43
CA PHE A 28 -6.67 -8.48 -0.87
C PHE A 28 -5.64 -7.84 -1.80
N ASP A 29 -6.12 -6.93 -2.65
CA ASP A 29 -5.24 -6.09 -3.45
C ASP A 29 -4.43 -5.12 -2.58
N ASN A 30 -3.21 -4.79 -3.03
CA ASN A 30 -2.35 -3.80 -2.40
C ASN A 30 -3.07 -2.46 -2.15
N HIS A 31 -3.91 -2.02 -3.09
CA HIS A 31 -4.70 -0.79 -2.94
C HIS A 31 -5.72 -0.87 -1.80
N THR A 32 -6.33 -2.04 -1.60
CA THR A 32 -7.27 -2.30 -0.50
C THR A 32 -6.54 -2.25 0.84
N ILE A 33 -5.37 -2.87 0.94
CA ILE A 33 -4.52 -2.81 2.14
C ILE A 33 -4.10 -1.37 2.45
N LEU A 34 -3.57 -0.64 1.46
CA LEU A 34 -3.16 0.76 1.64
C LEU A 34 -4.31 1.66 2.10
N LYS A 35 -5.51 1.46 1.53
CA LYS A 35 -6.72 2.19 1.93
C LYS A 35 -7.11 1.87 3.38
N ALA A 36 -7.07 0.59 3.75
CA ALA A 36 -7.39 0.15 5.11
C ALA A 36 -6.40 0.69 6.15
N LEU A 37 -5.09 0.59 5.87
CA LEU A 37 -4.03 1.13 6.71
C LEU A 37 -4.17 2.64 6.89
N ARG A 38 -4.43 3.40 5.80
CA ARG A 38 -4.68 4.84 5.87
C ARG A 38 -5.91 5.17 6.71
N ASN A 39 -7.00 4.42 6.54
CA ASN A 39 -8.24 4.64 7.28
C ASN A 39 -8.08 4.37 8.79
N CYS A 40 -7.14 3.50 9.16
CA CYS A 40 -6.77 3.21 10.54
C CYS A 40 -5.75 4.21 11.12
N GLY A 41 -5.32 5.21 10.34
CA GLY A 41 -4.33 6.21 10.78
C GLY A 41 -2.87 5.74 10.70
N VAL A 42 -2.59 4.58 10.08
CA VAL A 42 -1.21 4.13 9.85
C VAL A 42 -0.55 5.08 8.85
N ALA A 43 0.54 5.72 9.28
CA ALA A 43 1.35 6.57 8.43
C ALA A 43 2.03 5.72 7.34
N ILE A 44 1.41 5.69 6.16
CA ILE A 44 1.97 4.98 5.02
C ILE A 44 3.31 5.64 4.68
N ARG A 45 4.38 4.85 4.74
CA ARG A 45 5.70 5.29 4.26
C ARG A 45 5.51 5.73 2.82
N ARG A 46 5.69 7.03 2.56
CA ARG A 46 5.56 7.60 1.22
C ARG A 46 6.62 6.92 0.38
N ALA A 47 6.24 5.91 -0.40
CA ALA A 47 7.13 5.31 -1.39
C ALA A 47 7.63 6.48 -2.23
N ALA A 48 8.94 6.70 -2.24
CA ALA A 48 9.57 7.79 -2.97
C ALA A 48 8.94 7.81 -4.37
N SER A 49 8.27 8.92 -4.70
CA SER A 49 7.44 9.04 -5.90
C SER A 49 8.20 8.44 -7.09
N PRO A 50 7.65 7.44 -7.81
CA PRO A 50 8.17 7.18 -9.13
C PRO A 50 8.00 8.49 -9.89
N ARG A 51 9.14 8.99 -10.40
CA ARG A 51 9.22 10.19 -11.22
C ARG A 51 8.04 10.17 -12.17
N GLN A 52 7.21 11.21 -12.05
CA GLN A 52 6.17 11.57 -13.00
C GLN A 52 6.71 11.26 -14.38
N LYS A 53 6.05 10.36 -15.11
CA LYS A 53 6.42 10.08 -16.49
C LYS A 53 6.25 11.40 -17.23
N ASP A 54 7.38 12.06 -17.49
CA ASP A 54 7.44 13.23 -18.33
C ASP A 54 6.81 12.84 -19.66
N HIS A 55 5.62 13.38 -19.89
CA HIS A 55 4.93 13.32 -21.16
C HIS A 55 5.64 14.32 -22.08
N THR A 56 6.82 13.96 -22.57
CA THR A 56 7.48 14.73 -23.64
C THR A 56 7.39 13.92 -24.92
N GLY A 57 6.43 14.33 -25.76
CA GLY A 57 6.40 13.95 -27.15
C GLY A 57 7.71 14.34 -27.83
N GLY A 58 8.17 13.47 -28.72
CA GLY A 58 9.34 13.69 -29.55
C GLY A 58 9.24 12.80 -30.77
N VAL A 59 8.59 13.35 -31.80
CA VAL A 59 8.68 12.89 -33.18
C VAL A 59 10.17 12.88 -33.57
N THR A 60 10.65 11.81 -34.19
CA THR A 60 11.66 11.84 -35.26
C THR A 60 11.52 10.59 -36.10
#